data_AF-A0A1H8KAI1-F1
#
_entry.id   AF-A0A1H8KAI1-F1
#
_cell.length_a   1.000
_cell.length_b   1.000
_cell.length_c   1.000
_cell.angle_alpha   90.00
_cell.angle_beta   90.00
_cell.angle_gamma   90.00
#
_symmetry.space_group_name_H-M   'P 1'
#
loop_
_entity.id
_entity.type
_entity.pdbx_description
1 polymer ?
#
loop_
_entity_poly.entity_id
_entity_poly.type
_entity_poly.pdbx_seq_one_letter_code
_entity_poly.pdbx_strand_id
1 'polypeptide(L)'
;MVAQYAGLAGAASAGVCWLNLARRFAGKGRLAGSRYSVGLTVAVVAATVAVAVTTTVLLSRTHGLPAAAAGVLAGAGVFPRGRQTPADHNRALTRVMSLGIAYLTDRLVDRMRRDEAAWCEAMLAGFKDFTQMQTFVHALTVDYLQPRLDPKLYADAEQRLEAAGTALAEAAAAHERIDAQCRQTEPPDLPRRRTMAEQQEYDRTAGAARKAVKFVLMLVYQHGRRSEYGALQRIRCEAAPDAAWAEHVPAQRRAKAPAGPHH
;
A
#
# COMPACT_ATOMS: atom_id res chain seq x y z
N MET A 1 -37.90 -20.28 1.94
CA MET A 1 -36.64 -21.02 2.21
C MET A 1 -35.46 -20.56 1.35
N VAL A 2 -35.55 -20.52 0.01
CA VAL A 2 -34.42 -20.14 -0.88
C VAL A 2 -33.78 -18.78 -0.54
N ALA A 3 -34.58 -17.76 -0.21
CA ALA A 3 -34.06 -16.43 0.15
C ALA A 3 -33.22 -16.43 1.45
N GLN A 4 -33.56 -17.29 2.43
CA GLN A 4 -32.85 -17.40 3.70
C GLN A 4 -31.50 -18.07 3.53
N TYR A 5 -31.41 -19.11 2.68
CA TYR A 5 -30.15 -19.77 2.33
C TYR A 5 -29.23 -18.87 1.50
N ALA A 6 -29.78 -18.09 0.57
CA ALA A 6 -29.01 -17.12 -0.21
C ALA A 6 -28.41 -16.01 0.68
N GLY A 7 -29.17 -15.51 1.67
CA GLY A 7 -28.68 -14.52 2.63
C GLY A 7 -27.51 -15.04 3.50
N LEU A 8 -27.63 -16.26 4.01
CA LEU A 8 -26.56 -16.89 4.80
C LEU A 8 -25.30 -17.16 3.98
N ALA A 9 -25.45 -17.63 2.74
CA ALA A 9 -24.32 -17.82 1.81
C ALA A 9 -23.62 -16.49 1.46
N GLY A 10 -24.39 -15.42 1.26
CA GLY A 10 -23.87 -14.07 1.05
C GLY A 10 -23.06 -13.57 2.26
N ALA A 11 -23.61 -13.70 3.48
CA ALA A 11 -22.92 -13.26 4.70
C ALA A 11 -21.65 -14.07 4.98
N ALA A 12 -21.70 -15.40 4.84
CA ALA A 12 -20.53 -16.26 5.05
C ALA A 12 -19.43 -16.00 4.02
N SER A 13 -19.79 -15.85 2.73
CA SER A 13 -18.83 -15.54 1.67
C SER A 13 -18.21 -14.15 1.83
N ALA A 14 -18.97 -13.15 2.28
CA ALA A 14 -18.44 -11.83 2.63
C ALA A 14 -17.39 -11.93 3.74
N GLY A 15 -17.69 -12.66 4.81
CA GLY A 15 -16.78 -12.86 5.94
C GLY A 15 -15.50 -13.58 5.54
N VAL A 16 -15.60 -14.67 4.78
CA VAL A 16 -14.44 -15.43 4.28
C VAL A 16 -13.62 -14.60 3.29
N CYS A 17 -14.27 -13.85 2.39
CA CYS A 17 -13.59 -12.96 1.46
C CYS A 17 -12.83 -11.86 2.22
N TRP A 18 -13.47 -11.23 3.19
CA TRP A 18 -12.84 -10.23 4.05
C TRP A 18 -11.63 -10.80 4.79
N LEU A 19 -11.77 -11.98 5.42
CA LEU A 19 -10.68 -12.64 6.13
C LEU A 19 -9.51 -12.98 5.18
N ASN A 20 -9.81 -13.46 3.98
CA ASN A 20 -8.80 -13.78 2.97
C ASN A 20 -8.11 -12.53 2.45
N LEU A 21 -8.83 -11.44 2.21
CA LEU A 21 -8.22 -10.14 1.86
C LEU A 21 -7.34 -9.64 3.01
N ALA A 22 -7.85 -9.64 4.23
CA ALA A 22 -7.10 -9.22 5.42
C ALA A 22 -5.81 -10.04 5.59
N ARG A 23 -5.87 -11.37 5.43
CA ARG A 23 -4.68 -12.24 5.49
C ARG A 23 -3.74 -12.04 4.30
N ARG A 24 -4.27 -11.97 3.08
CA ARG A 24 -3.48 -11.82 1.84
C ARG A 24 -2.70 -10.51 1.82
N PHE A 25 -3.29 -9.46 2.38
CA PHE A 25 -2.73 -8.12 2.41
C PHE A 25 -2.10 -7.74 3.76
N ALA A 26 -2.12 -8.64 4.75
CA ALA A 26 -1.33 -8.48 5.96
C ALA A 26 0.15 -8.33 5.57
N GLY A 27 0.76 -7.20 5.93
CA GLY A 27 2.15 -6.87 5.61
C GLY A 27 2.42 -6.41 4.16
N LYS A 28 1.41 -6.34 3.28
CA LYS A 28 1.58 -5.85 1.88
C LYS A 28 1.03 -4.43 1.67
N GLY A 29 0.53 -3.80 2.73
CA GLY A 29 -0.03 -2.46 2.71
C GLY A 29 -1.38 -2.36 3.41
N ARG A 30 -1.98 -1.17 3.35
CA ARG A 30 -3.19 -0.82 4.11
C ARG A 30 -4.43 -0.87 3.20
N LEU A 31 -5.28 -1.88 3.37
CA LEU A 31 -6.55 -2.05 2.61
C LEU A 31 -7.47 -0.82 2.67
N ALA A 32 -7.48 -0.13 3.81
CA ALA A 32 -8.27 1.09 4.01
C ALA A 32 -7.44 2.39 3.84
N GLY A 33 -6.28 2.32 3.17
CA GLY A 33 -5.29 3.41 3.05
C GLY A 33 -5.87 4.71 2.50
N SER A 34 -6.76 4.60 1.53
CA SER A 34 -7.46 5.72 0.90
C SER A 34 -8.94 5.40 0.71
N ARG A 35 -9.76 6.43 0.44
CA ARG A 35 -11.18 6.24 0.09
C ARG A 35 -11.35 5.34 -1.14
N TYR A 36 -10.43 5.45 -2.09
CA TYR A 36 -10.42 4.64 -3.30
C TYR A 36 -10.08 3.17 -3.00
N SER A 37 -9.12 2.90 -2.12
CA SER A 37 -8.79 1.52 -1.73
C SER A 37 -9.94 0.89 -0.94
N VAL A 38 -10.63 1.65 -0.09
CA VAL A 38 -11.86 1.21 0.59
C VAL A 38 -12.95 0.87 -0.43
N GLY A 39 -13.21 1.76 -1.38
CA GLY A 39 -14.20 1.52 -2.44
C GLY A 39 -13.90 0.27 -3.26
N LEU A 40 -12.64 0.05 -3.65
CA LEU A 40 -12.21 -1.17 -4.35
C LEU A 40 -12.35 -2.42 -3.49
N THR A 41 -12.01 -2.34 -2.20
CA THR A 41 -12.17 -3.47 -1.27
C THR A 41 -13.65 -3.84 -1.13
N VAL A 42 -14.54 -2.85 -0.96
CA VAL A 42 -15.98 -3.05 -0.92
C VAL A 42 -16.49 -3.62 -2.24
N ALA A 43 -15.99 -3.15 -3.40
CA ALA A 43 -16.36 -3.69 -4.70
C ALA A 43 -15.97 -5.16 -4.87
N VAL A 44 -14.77 -5.56 -4.42
CA VAL A 44 -14.33 -6.97 -4.43
C VAL A 44 -15.22 -7.83 -3.53
N VAL A 45 -15.54 -7.36 -2.32
CA VAL A 45 -16.44 -8.08 -1.41
C VAL A 45 -17.84 -8.20 -2.02
N ALA A 46 -18.40 -7.11 -2.54
CA ALA A 46 -19.72 -7.09 -3.18
C ALA A 46 -19.79 -8.02 -4.39
N ALA A 47 -18.75 -8.03 -5.24
CA ALA A 47 -18.66 -8.95 -6.37
C ALA A 47 -18.61 -10.42 -5.90
N THR A 48 -17.86 -10.71 -4.83
CA THR A 48 -17.77 -12.06 -4.25
C THR A 48 -19.11 -12.53 -3.69
N VAL A 49 -19.83 -11.64 -2.99
CA VAL A 49 -21.17 -11.90 -2.47
C VAL A 49 -22.15 -12.13 -3.62
N ALA A 50 -22.11 -11.30 -4.67
CA ALA A 50 -22.96 -11.46 -5.84
C ALA A 50 -22.74 -12.81 -6.52
N VAL A 51 -21.49 -13.27 -6.65
CA VAL A 51 -21.18 -14.61 -7.17
C VAL A 51 -21.77 -15.69 -6.29
N ALA A 52 -21.59 -15.63 -4.96
CA ALA A 52 -22.12 -16.62 -4.02
C ALA A 52 -23.66 -16.69 -4.02
N VAL A 53 -24.34 -15.55 -4.09
CA VAL A 53 -25.80 -15.48 -4.19
C VAL A 53 -26.27 -16.02 -5.53
N THR A 54 -25.62 -15.65 -6.63
CA THR A 54 -26.02 -16.11 -7.97
C THR A 54 -25.82 -17.62 -8.11
N THR A 55 -24.71 -18.17 -7.60
CA THR A 55 -24.46 -19.62 -7.65
C THR A 55 -25.44 -20.40 -6.79
N THR A 56 -25.79 -19.92 -5.60
CA THR A 56 -26.79 -20.59 -4.72
C THR A 56 -28.20 -20.56 -5.32
N VAL A 57 -28.61 -19.43 -5.90
CA VAL A 57 -29.89 -19.32 -6.61
C VAL A 57 -29.92 -20.23 -7.84
N LEU A 58 -28.84 -20.27 -8.63
CA LEU A 58 -28.75 -21.17 -9.78
C LEU A 58 -28.76 -22.65 -9.37
N LEU A 59 -28.03 -23.04 -8.31
CA LEU A 59 -28.03 -24.41 -7.77
C LEU A 59 -29.42 -24.83 -7.30
N SER A 60 -30.15 -23.91 -6.64
CA SER A 60 -31.51 -24.18 -6.15
C SER A 60 -32.53 -24.37 -7.29
N ARG A 61 -32.22 -23.94 -8.51
CA ARG A 61 -33.06 -24.20 -9.69
C ARG A 61 -32.71 -25.49 -10.42
N THR A 62 -31.58 -26.12 -10.09
CA THR A 62 -31.10 -27.36 -10.72
C THR A 62 -31.32 -28.60 -9.84
N HIS A 63 -32.45 -28.68 -9.12
CA HIS A 63 -32.82 -29.68 -8.10
C HIS A 63 -32.85 -31.18 -8.53
N GLY A 64 -32.01 -31.61 -9.46
CA GLY A 64 -31.82 -33.02 -9.85
C GLY A 64 -30.37 -33.52 -9.86
N LEU A 65 -29.37 -32.72 -9.47
CA LEU A 65 -27.95 -33.14 -9.52
C LEU A 65 -27.34 -33.30 -8.12
N PRO A 66 -26.74 -34.47 -7.79
CA PRO A 66 -26.16 -34.73 -6.48
C PRO A 66 -24.98 -33.79 -6.19
N ALA A 67 -24.93 -33.27 -4.96
CA ALA A 67 -24.00 -32.23 -4.50
C ALA A 67 -22.51 -32.56 -4.72
N ALA A 68 -22.16 -33.84 -4.85
CA ALA A 68 -20.79 -34.31 -5.16
C ALA A 68 -20.29 -33.83 -6.54
N ALA A 69 -21.18 -33.62 -7.52
CA ALA A 69 -20.80 -33.17 -8.86
C ALA A 69 -20.46 -31.66 -8.92
N ALA A 70 -21.03 -30.85 -8.01
CA ALA A 70 -20.77 -29.41 -7.98
C ALA A 70 -19.35 -29.08 -7.50
N GLY A 71 -18.79 -29.90 -6.61
CA GLY A 71 -17.42 -29.74 -6.09
C GLY A 71 -16.33 -30.10 -7.10
N VAL A 72 -16.55 -31.14 -7.92
CA VAL A 72 -15.57 -31.61 -8.93
C VAL A 72 -15.56 -30.69 -10.17
N LEU A 73 -16.70 -30.10 -10.54
CA LEU A 73 -16.80 -29.20 -11.69
C LEU A 73 -16.23 -27.80 -11.47
N ALA A 74 -16.03 -27.37 -10.22
CA ALA A 74 -15.35 -26.12 -9.91
C ALA A 74 -13.81 -26.22 -10.02
N GLY A 75 -13.24 -27.44 -10.03
CA GLY A 75 -11.79 -27.68 -10.02
C GLY A 75 -11.16 -28.14 -11.34
N ALA A 76 -11.93 -28.67 -12.30
CA ALA A 76 -11.36 -29.25 -13.52
C ALA A 76 -11.36 -28.23 -14.68
N GLY A 77 -10.19 -27.63 -14.91
CA GLY A 77 -9.90 -26.89 -16.14
C GLY A 77 -9.76 -27.83 -17.35
N VAL A 78 -10.18 -27.29 -18.50
CA VAL A 78 -9.75 -27.61 -19.87
C VAL A 78 -10.46 -28.76 -20.63
N PHE A 79 -10.94 -28.38 -21.84
CA PHE A 79 -11.29 -29.16 -23.06
C PHE A 79 -12.76 -29.46 -23.43
N PRO A 80 -13.09 -29.52 -24.76
CA PRO A 80 -14.12 -28.65 -25.35
C PRO A 80 -15.21 -29.36 -26.19
N ARG A 81 -16.16 -28.54 -26.67
CA ARG A 81 -17.07 -28.72 -27.83
C ARG A 81 -18.12 -29.85 -27.76
N GLY A 82 -19.32 -29.46 -27.33
CA GLY A 82 -20.56 -30.14 -27.68
C GLY A 82 -21.75 -29.45 -27.01
N ARG A 83 -22.66 -28.88 -27.81
CA ARG A 83 -24.01 -28.38 -27.48
C ARG A 83 -24.12 -27.63 -26.14
N GLN A 84 -24.13 -26.29 -26.20
CA GLN A 84 -24.24 -25.40 -25.03
C GLN A 84 -25.42 -25.80 -24.14
N THR A 85 -25.11 -26.48 -23.05
CA THR A 85 -26.08 -26.81 -22.00
C THR A 85 -26.24 -25.60 -21.07
N PRO A 86 -27.33 -25.47 -20.30
CA PRO A 86 -27.45 -24.44 -19.26
C PRO A 86 -26.27 -24.48 -18.25
N ALA A 87 -25.59 -25.62 -18.11
CA ALA A 87 -24.34 -25.74 -17.36
C ALA A 87 -23.16 -24.97 -17.99
N ASP A 88 -23.08 -24.87 -19.32
CA ASP A 88 -22.03 -24.11 -20.02
C ASP A 88 -22.24 -22.59 -19.90
N HIS A 89 -23.49 -22.13 -19.92
CA HIS A 89 -23.82 -20.72 -19.68
C HIS A 89 -23.47 -20.31 -18.24
N ASN A 90 -23.79 -21.17 -17.26
CA ASN A 90 -23.41 -20.97 -15.87
C ASN A 90 -21.88 -20.96 -15.68
N ARG A 91 -21.13 -21.81 -16.41
CA ARG A 91 -19.66 -21.80 -16.41
C ARG A 91 -19.05 -20.56 -17.07
N ALA A 92 -19.65 -20.06 -18.14
CA ALA A 92 -19.21 -18.82 -18.77
C ALA A 92 -19.42 -17.63 -17.83
N LEU A 93 -20.58 -17.54 -17.18
CA LEU A 93 -20.89 -16.51 -16.21
C LEU A 93 -19.92 -16.54 -15.01
N THR A 94 -19.65 -17.71 -14.43
CA THR A 94 -18.71 -17.81 -13.30
C THR A 94 -17.28 -17.46 -13.70
N ARG A 95 -16.84 -17.77 -14.92
CA ARG A 95 -15.54 -17.36 -15.46
C ARG A 95 -15.44 -15.84 -15.67
N VAL A 96 -16.49 -15.21 -16.19
CA VAL A 96 -16.52 -13.75 -16.35
C VAL A 96 -16.48 -13.06 -14.99
N MET A 97 -17.24 -13.58 -14.02
CA MET A 97 -17.25 -13.01 -12.67
C MET A 97 -15.93 -13.23 -11.93
N SER A 98 -15.29 -14.40 -12.08
CA SER A 98 -13.97 -14.65 -11.48
C SER A 98 -12.88 -13.78 -12.12
N LEU A 99 -12.94 -13.55 -13.44
CA LEU A 99 -12.08 -12.60 -14.13
C LEU A 99 -12.31 -11.17 -13.62
N GLY A 100 -13.57 -10.78 -13.40
CA GLY A 100 -13.92 -9.49 -12.80
C GLY A 100 -13.34 -9.31 -11.40
N ILE A 101 -13.43 -10.33 -10.54
CA ILE A 101 -12.81 -10.33 -9.20
C ILE A 101 -11.28 -10.24 -9.30
N ALA A 102 -10.65 -10.97 -10.22
CA ALA A 102 -9.21 -10.91 -10.45
C ALA A 102 -8.78 -9.50 -10.88
N TYR A 103 -9.50 -8.89 -11.83
CA TYR A 103 -9.26 -7.52 -12.27
C TYR A 103 -9.42 -6.49 -11.15
N LEU A 104 -10.49 -6.59 -10.35
CA LEU A 104 -10.70 -5.70 -9.20
C LEU A 104 -9.60 -5.86 -8.15
N THR A 105 -9.14 -7.08 -7.92
CA THR A 105 -8.04 -7.37 -6.99
C THR A 105 -6.72 -6.78 -7.49
N ASP A 106 -6.44 -6.89 -8.79
CA ASP A 106 -5.26 -6.30 -9.41
C ASP A 106 -5.27 -4.76 -9.31
N ARG A 107 -6.42 -4.14 -9.62
CA ARG A 107 -6.62 -2.70 -9.43
C ARG A 107 -6.46 -2.26 -7.97
N LEU A 108 -6.88 -3.09 -7.02
CA LEU A 108 -6.69 -2.82 -5.59
C LEU A 108 -5.19 -2.85 -5.23
N VAL A 109 -4.43 -3.83 -5.70
CA VAL A 109 -2.97 -3.91 -5.49
C VAL A 109 -2.27 -2.67 -6.05
N ASP A 110 -2.57 -2.31 -7.30
CA ASP A 110 -2.01 -1.14 -7.96
C ASP A 110 -2.33 0.17 -7.21
N ARG A 111 -3.55 0.26 -6.68
CA ARG A 111 -3.94 1.44 -5.89
C ARG A 111 -3.19 1.48 -4.56
N MET A 112 -3.05 0.35 -3.88
CA MET A 112 -2.31 0.27 -2.62
C MET A 112 -0.83 0.66 -2.79
N ARG A 113 -0.18 0.22 -3.88
CA ARG A 113 1.20 0.62 -4.21
C ARG A 113 1.32 2.12 -4.46
N ARG A 114 0.34 2.72 -5.15
CA ARG A 114 0.29 4.17 -5.37
C ARG A 114 0.07 4.96 -4.09
N ASP A 115 -0.81 4.48 -3.21
CA ASP A 115 -1.05 5.10 -1.91
C ASP A 115 0.20 5.02 -1.01
N GLU A 116 0.91 3.89 -1.02
CA GLU A 116 2.20 3.72 -0.33
C GLU A 116 3.25 4.70 -0.86
N ALA A 117 3.45 4.74 -2.19
CA ALA A 117 4.40 5.65 -2.81
C ALA A 117 4.08 7.12 -2.49
N ALA A 118 2.81 7.52 -2.60
CA ALA A 118 2.37 8.87 -2.25
C ALA A 118 2.60 9.19 -0.77
N TRP A 119 2.38 8.23 0.13
CA TRP A 119 2.66 8.40 1.55
C TRP A 119 4.16 8.58 1.83
N CYS A 120 5.02 7.78 1.19
CA CYS A 120 6.47 7.91 1.32
C CYS A 120 6.97 9.27 0.79
N GLU A 121 6.50 9.71 -0.38
CA GLU A 121 6.86 11.03 -0.93
C GLU A 121 6.42 12.16 -0.01
N ALA A 122 5.20 12.07 0.54
CA ALA A 122 4.72 13.05 1.49
C ALA A 122 5.60 13.05 2.75
N MET A 123 5.92 11.89 3.33
CA MET A 123 6.80 11.82 4.49
C MET A 123 8.18 12.45 4.24
N LEU A 124 8.69 12.40 3.00
CA LEU A 124 9.96 13.03 2.61
C LEU A 124 9.87 14.48 2.16
N ALA A 125 8.67 15.02 1.97
CA ALA A 125 8.50 16.41 1.59
C ALA A 125 9.04 17.35 2.68
N GLY A 126 9.61 18.49 2.29
CA GLY A 126 10.03 19.54 3.23
C GLY A 126 11.36 19.31 3.95
N PHE A 127 12.00 18.14 3.83
CA PHE A 127 13.38 17.97 4.25
C PHE A 127 14.31 18.84 3.38
N LYS A 128 15.11 19.70 4.01
CA LYS A 128 15.99 20.65 3.32
C LYS A 128 17.35 20.04 2.98
N ASP A 129 17.84 19.13 3.82
CA ASP A 129 19.19 18.56 3.72
C ASP A 129 19.20 17.06 4.05
N PHE A 130 20.22 16.35 3.56
CA PHE A 130 20.44 14.93 3.79
C PHE A 130 20.76 14.61 5.25
N THR A 131 21.37 15.55 5.98
CA THR A 131 21.60 15.43 7.42
C THR A 131 20.29 15.27 8.19
N GLN A 132 19.27 16.09 7.87
CA GLN A 132 17.94 15.97 8.48
C GLN A 132 17.29 14.62 8.15
N MET A 133 17.43 14.15 6.89
CA MET A 133 16.95 12.84 6.48
C MET A 133 17.68 11.70 7.22
N GLN A 134 18.97 11.86 7.52
CA GLN A 134 19.76 10.89 8.28
C GLN A 134 19.30 10.78 9.73
N THR A 135 19.11 11.91 10.42
CA THR A 135 18.54 11.93 11.77
C THR A 135 17.16 11.27 11.78
N PHE A 136 16.33 11.58 10.78
CA PHE A 136 15.00 11.00 10.63
C PHE A 136 15.04 9.47 10.43
N VAL A 137 15.88 8.97 9.51
CA VAL A 137 16.01 7.52 9.26
C VAL A 137 16.58 6.79 10.45
N HIS A 138 17.54 7.38 11.15
CA HIS A 138 18.10 6.80 12.36
C HIS A 138 17.02 6.66 13.45
N ALA A 139 16.30 7.74 13.76
CA ALA A 139 15.21 7.71 14.73
C ALA A 139 14.08 6.74 14.32
N LEU A 140 13.72 6.69 13.03
CA LEU A 140 12.77 5.68 12.54
C LEU A 140 13.28 4.25 12.75
N THR A 141 14.57 4.01 12.57
CA THR A 141 15.13 2.67 12.68
C THR A 141 15.17 2.22 14.14
N VAL A 142 15.74 3.05 15.02
CA VAL A 142 15.95 2.75 16.44
C VAL A 142 14.65 2.86 17.24
N ASP A 143 13.92 3.97 17.12
CA ASP A 143 12.78 4.25 18.00
C ASP A 143 11.47 3.64 17.49
N TYR A 144 11.37 3.42 16.16
CA TYR A 144 10.15 2.91 15.55
C TYR A 144 10.25 1.44 15.12
N LEU A 145 11.18 1.09 14.23
CA LEU A 145 11.23 -0.23 13.59
C LEU A 145 11.78 -1.32 14.49
N GLN A 146 12.96 -1.12 15.09
CA GLN A 146 13.63 -2.12 15.92
C GLN A 146 12.75 -2.72 17.03
N PRO A 147 11.99 -1.94 17.82
CA PRO A 147 11.13 -2.52 18.86
C PRO A 147 9.83 -3.18 18.35
N ARG A 148 9.48 -3.02 17.06
CA ARG A 148 8.16 -3.42 16.52
C ARG A 148 8.23 -4.51 15.46
N LEU A 149 9.31 -4.55 14.71
CA LEU A 149 9.48 -5.52 13.66
C LEU A 149 9.77 -6.89 14.28
N ASP A 150 9.25 -7.96 13.67
CA ASP A 150 9.65 -9.32 14.04
C ASP A 150 11.18 -9.42 13.91
N PRO A 151 11.91 -9.94 14.91
CA PRO A 151 13.37 -10.08 14.84
C PRO A 151 13.88 -10.71 13.54
N LYS A 152 13.13 -11.67 12.97
CA LYS A 152 13.50 -12.27 11.67
C LYS A 152 13.40 -11.29 10.51
N LEU A 153 12.30 -10.54 10.46
CA LEU A 153 12.10 -9.51 9.43
C LEU A 153 13.08 -8.35 9.60
N TYR A 154 13.47 -8.03 10.84
CA TYR A 154 14.50 -7.04 11.12
C TYR A 154 15.86 -7.49 10.61
N ALA A 155 16.27 -8.72 10.92
CA ALA A 155 17.51 -9.30 10.39
C ALA A 155 17.53 -9.31 8.85
N ASP A 156 16.40 -9.67 8.21
CA ASP A 156 16.29 -9.64 6.74
C ASP A 156 16.38 -8.21 6.15
N ALA A 157 15.97 -7.20 6.92
CA ALA A 157 15.97 -5.80 6.52
C ALA A 157 17.23 -5.02 6.92
N GLU A 158 17.98 -5.52 7.90
CA GLU A 158 19.10 -4.83 8.57
C GLU A 158 20.12 -4.31 7.56
N GLN A 159 20.60 -5.18 6.66
CA GLN A 159 21.56 -4.79 5.61
C GLN A 159 21.03 -3.63 4.74
N ARG A 160 19.72 -3.57 4.49
CA ARG A 160 19.11 -2.50 3.69
C ARG A 160 18.89 -1.22 4.49
N LEU A 161 18.66 -1.33 5.80
CA LEU A 161 18.60 -0.19 6.71
C LEU A 161 19.98 0.45 6.87
N GLU A 162 21.02 -0.36 7.04
CA GLU A 162 22.42 0.09 7.04
C GLU A 162 22.79 0.75 5.70
N ALA A 163 22.45 0.12 4.58
CA ALA A 163 22.68 0.68 3.25
C ALA A 163 21.94 2.02 3.03
N ALA A 164 20.81 2.26 3.72
CA ALA A 164 20.15 3.55 3.68
C ALA A 164 20.91 4.62 4.46
N GLY A 165 21.48 4.26 5.62
CA GLY A 165 22.37 5.13 6.38
C GLY A 165 23.62 5.50 5.60
N THR A 166 24.28 4.53 4.95
CA THR A 166 25.49 4.80 4.15
C THR A 166 25.18 5.67 2.94
N ALA A 167 24.10 5.38 2.19
CA ALA A 167 23.71 6.19 1.03
C ALA A 167 23.39 7.65 1.40
N LEU A 168 22.80 7.88 2.58
CA LEU A 168 22.56 9.23 3.09
C LEU A 168 23.85 9.94 3.47
N ALA A 169 24.77 9.26 4.15
CA ALA A 169 26.08 9.81 4.52
C ALA A 169 26.91 10.15 3.28
N GLU A 170 26.91 9.29 2.26
CA GLU A 170 27.57 9.53 0.96
C GLU A 170 26.99 10.76 0.25
N ALA A 171 25.65 10.90 0.24
CA ALA A 171 25.00 12.06 -0.37
C ALA A 171 25.29 13.36 0.39
N ALA A 172 25.31 13.33 1.73
CA ALA A 172 25.68 14.48 2.55
C ALA A 172 27.14 14.89 2.29
N ALA A 173 28.08 13.95 2.30
CA ALA A 173 29.49 14.20 2.03
C ALA A 173 29.73 14.73 0.61
N ALA A 174 29.04 14.17 -0.39
CA ALA A 174 29.13 14.66 -1.77
C ALA A 174 28.59 16.09 -1.88
N HIS A 175 27.46 16.40 -1.24
CA HIS A 175 26.88 17.74 -1.23
C HIS A 175 27.81 18.76 -0.57
N GLU A 176 28.33 18.45 0.61
CA GLU A 176 29.25 19.33 1.34
C GLU A 176 30.54 19.58 0.56
N ARG A 177 31.13 18.54 -0.03
CA ARG A 177 32.34 18.66 -0.87
C ARG A 177 32.10 19.55 -2.09
N ILE A 178 31.00 19.35 -2.80
CA ILE A 178 30.65 20.16 -3.98
C ILE A 178 30.43 21.61 -3.57
N ASP A 179 29.72 21.85 -2.47
CA ASP A 179 29.43 23.20 -1.98
C ASP A 179 30.70 23.89 -1.43
N ALA A 180 31.63 23.15 -0.83
CA ALA A 180 32.95 23.66 -0.46
C ALA A 180 33.76 24.07 -1.70
N GLN A 181 33.81 23.22 -2.74
CA GLN A 181 34.49 23.52 -3.99
C GLN A 181 33.90 24.73 -4.73
N CYS A 182 32.58 24.95 -4.63
CA CYS A 182 31.93 26.12 -5.22
C CYS A 182 32.22 27.41 -4.44
N ARG A 183 32.57 27.32 -3.14
CA ARG A 183 32.93 28.45 -2.28
C ARG A 183 34.41 28.85 -2.38
N GLN A 184 35.29 27.95 -2.79
CA GLN A 184 36.75 28.17 -2.85
C GLN A 184 37.23 28.91 -4.12
N THR A 185 36.33 29.48 -4.92
CA THR A 185 36.71 30.19 -6.15
C THR A 185 37.13 31.63 -5.89
N GLU A 186 38.30 32.02 -6.39
CA GLU A 186 38.75 33.41 -6.46
C GLU A 186 38.34 34.06 -7.80
N PRO A 187 37.88 35.34 -7.81
CA PRO A 187 37.67 36.19 -6.64
C PRO A 187 36.42 35.79 -5.84
N PRO A 188 36.42 36.01 -4.51
CA PRO A 188 35.40 35.51 -3.57
C PRO A 188 34.02 36.15 -3.70
N ASP A 189 33.81 37.05 -4.67
CA ASP A 189 32.59 37.84 -4.78
C ASP A 189 31.39 37.06 -5.33
N LEU A 190 31.61 35.92 -5.99
CA LEU A 190 30.52 35.08 -6.51
C LEU A 190 30.84 33.57 -6.39
N PRO A 191 29.96 32.75 -5.78
CA PRO A 191 30.14 31.30 -5.78
C PRO A 191 30.15 30.78 -7.22
N ARG A 192 31.11 29.91 -7.53
CA ARG A 192 31.17 29.29 -8.85
C ARG A 192 29.95 28.42 -9.08
N ARG A 193 29.41 28.47 -10.30
CA ARG A 193 28.36 27.54 -10.71
C ARG A 193 28.91 26.11 -10.80
N ARG A 194 28.15 25.14 -10.29
CA ARG A 194 28.47 23.71 -10.39
C ARG A 194 28.75 23.31 -11.85
N THR A 195 29.75 22.46 -12.04
CA THR A 195 30.00 21.82 -13.33
C THR A 195 28.92 20.79 -13.63
N MET A 196 28.79 20.40 -14.90
CA MET A 196 27.87 19.31 -15.29
C MET A 196 28.21 17.99 -14.59
N ALA A 197 29.50 17.70 -14.37
CA ALA A 197 29.94 16.49 -13.68
C ALA A 197 29.54 16.52 -12.19
N GLU A 198 29.74 17.65 -11.51
CA GLU A 198 29.31 17.84 -10.11
C GLU A 198 27.79 17.73 -9.97
N GLN A 199 27.04 18.28 -10.93
CA GLN A 199 25.58 18.18 -10.91
C GLN A 199 25.11 16.74 -11.10
N GLN A 200 25.72 15.99 -12.03
CA GLN A 200 25.41 14.57 -12.23
C GLN A 200 25.75 13.72 -10.99
N GLU A 201 26.88 13.99 -10.35
CA GLU A 201 27.28 13.32 -9.11
C GLU A 201 26.29 13.61 -7.97
N TYR A 202 25.89 14.87 -7.82
CA TYR A 202 24.86 15.29 -6.88
C TYR A 202 23.53 14.57 -7.14
N ASP A 203 23.04 14.58 -8.38
CA ASP A 203 21.75 13.98 -8.73
C ASP A 203 21.76 12.45 -8.51
N ARG A 204 22.88 11.79 -8.81
CA ARG A 204 23.07 10.36 -8.59
C ARG A 204 23.03 9.99 -7.12
N THR A 205 23.82 10.68 -6.29
CA THR A 205 23.91 10.40 -4.85
C THR A 205 22.60 10.76 -4.14
N ALA A 206 22.00 11.90 -4.49
CA ALA A 206 20.67 12.31 -4.02
C ALA A 206 19.59 11.29 -4.39
N GLY A 207 19.58 10.80 -5.63
CA GLY A 207 18.64 9.78 -6.09
C GLY A 207 18.79 8.46 -5.34
N ALA A 208 20.03 8.01 -5.13
CA ALA A 208 20.33 6.80 -4.36
C ALA A 208 19.87 6.92 -2.90
N ALA A 209 20.22 8.02 -2.23
CA ALA A 209 19.80 8.30 -0.86
C ALA A 209 18.27 8.31 -0.73
N ARG A 210 17.57 9.08 -1.58
CA ARG A 210 16.09 9.14 -1.56
C ARG A 210 15.45 7.77 -1.79
N LYS A 211 15.99 6.96 -2.70
CA LYS A 211 15.50 5.59 -2.94
C LYS A 211 15.68 4.72 -1.69
N ALA A 212 16.81 4.83 -1.01
CA ALA A 212 17.07 4.07 0.20
C ALA A 212 16.16 4.51 1.37
N VAL A 213 15.94 5.80 1.55
CA VAL A 213 14.99 6.30 2.57
C VAL A 213 13.55 5.84 2.28
N LYS A 214 13.14 5.84 1.00
CA LYS A 214 11.83 5.30 0.60
C LYS A 214 11.66 3.83 0.98
N PHE A 215 12.73 3.03 0.93
CA PHE A 215 12.69 1.65 1.38
C PHE A 215 12.42 1.55 2.89
N VAL A 216 13.10 2.35 3.72
CA VAL A 216 12.84 2.41 5.17
C VAL A 216 11.39 2.81 5.44
N LEU A 217 10.89 3.84 4.75
CA LEU A 217 9.51 4.29 4.87
C LEU A 217 8.49 3.26 4.42
N MET A 218 8.79 2.48 3.38
CA MET A 218 7.95 1.37 2.95
C MET A 218 7.79 0.31 4.05
N LEU A 219 8.87 -0.04 4.76
CA LEU A 219 8.80 -0.94 5.92
C LEU A 219 7.92 -0.36 7.02
N VAL A 220 8.09 0.93 7.33
CA VAL A 220 7.25 1.66 8.30
C VAL A 220 5.77 1.66 7.86
N TYR A 221 5.48 1.85 6.58
CA TYR A 221 4.11 1.87 6.07
C TYR A 221 3.43 0.50 6.17
N GLN A 222 4.17 -0.56 5.83
CA GLN A 222 3.68 -1.93 5.78
C GLN A 222 3.49 -2.53 7.18
N HIS A 223 4.38 -2.23 8.11
CA HIS A 223 4.37 -2.82 9.47
C HIS A 223 3.87 -1.87 10.56
N GLY A 224 3.75 -0.57 10.29
CA GLY A 224 3.31 0.42 11.26
C GLY A 224 1.80 0.47 11.45
N ARG A 225 1.36 0.87 12.65
CA ARG A 225 -0.07 1.05 12.98
C ARG A 225 -0.56 2.45 12.63
N ARG A 226 -1.87 2.61 12.36
CA ARG A 226 -2.48 3.92 12.08
C ARG A 226 -2.54 4.84 13.29
N SER A 227 -2.81 4.26 14.46
CA SER A 227 -2.87 4.98 15.74
C SER A 227 -1.53 5.65 16.09
N GLU A 228 -0.43 5.17 15.51
CA GLU A 228 0.93 5.65 15.78
C GLU A 228 1.37 6.77 14.83
N TYR A 229 0.47 7.25 13.95
CA TYR A 229 0.80 8.31 13.02
C TYR A 229 1.32 9.57 13.72
N GLY A 230 0.79 9.91 14.90
CA GLY A 230 1.30 11.02 15.71
C GLY A 230 2.72 10.80 16.27
N ALA A 231 3.14 9.56 16.48
CA ALA A 231 4.53 9.26 16.87
C ALA A 231 5.49 9.45 15.67
N LEU A 232 5.10 8.96 14.49
CA LEU A 232 5.86 9.16 13.26
C LEU A 232 5.97 10.65 12.88
N GLN A 233 4.91 11.42 13.11
CA GLN A 233 4.93 12.87 12.92
C GLN A 233 5.89 13.55 13.89
N ARG A 234 5.91 13.16 15.17
CA ARG A 234 6.87 13.71 16.15
C ARG A 234 8.31 13.45 15.72
N ILE A 235 8.65 12.21 15.39
CA ILE A 235 9.99 11.84 14.89
C ILE A 235 10.40 12.71 13.70
N ARG A 236 9.47 12.95 12.77
CA ARG A 236 9.73 13.81 11.62
C ARG A 236 9.92 15.28 12.01
N CYS A 237 9.04 15.83 12.85
CA CYS A 237 9.14 17.23 13.28
C CYS A 237 10.43 17.48 14.07
N GLU A 238 10.88 16.51 14.87
CA GLU A 238 12.15 16.57 15.59
C GLU A 238 13.35 16.56 14.64
N ALA A 239 13.29 15.75 13.57
CA ALA A 239 14.35 15.70 12.56
C ALA A 239 14.33 16.89 11.57
N ALA A 240 13.18 17.51 11.34
CA ALA A 240 13.00 18.63 10.42
C ALA A 240 11.98 19.65 10.95
N PRO A 241 12.36 20.48 11.95
CA PRO A 241 11.44 21.41 12.62
C PRO A 241 10.91 22.52 11.68
N ASP A 242 11.67 22.87 10.65
CA ASP A 242 11.29 23.89 9.67
C ASP A 242 10.43 23.36 8.51
N ALA A 243 10.19 22.04 8.43
CA ALA A 243 9.48 21.45 7.31
C ALA A 243 7.97 21.72 7.46
N ALA A 244 7.47 22.76 6.79
CA ALA A 244 6.03 23.02 6.71
C ALA A 244 5.32 21.82 6.08
N TRP A 245 4.52 21.12 6.88
CA TRP A 245 3.78 19.95 6.43
C TRP A 245 2.49 20.37 5.72
N ALA A 246 2.36 20.03 4.43
CA ALA A 246 1.05 19.96 3.80
C ALA A 246 0.36 18.69 4.30
N GLU A 247 -0.64 18.84 5.15
CA GLU A 247 -1.43 17.72 5.66
C GLU A 247 -2.09 16.99 4.48
N HIS A 248 -1.46 15.91 4.01
CA HIS A 248 -2.03 14.96 3.06
C HIS A 248 -2.36 13.65 3.77
N VAL A 249 -2.92 13.76 4.97
CA VAL A 249 -3.80 12.71 5.48
C VAL A 249 -5.10 12.88 4.69
N PRO A 250 -5.59 11.87 3.95
CA PRO A 250 -6.92 11.97 3.34
C PRO A 250 -7.91 12.26 4.46
N ALA A 251 -8.45 13.47 4.51
CA ALA A 251 -9.32 13.90 5.59
C ALA A 251 -10.42 12.85 5.81
N GLN A 252 -10.45 12.24 7.00
CA GLN A 252 -11.68 11.63 7.47
C GLN A 252 -12.64 12.79 7.72
N ARG A 253 -13.57 13.03 6.78
CA ARG A 253 -14.73 13.85 7.08
C ARG A 253 -15.41 13.17 8.28
N ARG A 254 -15.34 13.78 9.46
CA ARG A 254 -16.34 13.54 10.49
C ARG A 254 -17.68 13.73 9.81
N ALA A 255 -18.53 12.69 9.85
CA ALA A 255 -19.93 12.89 9.55
C ALA A 255 -20.39 14.04 10.45
N LYS A 256 -20.88 15.11 9.83
CA LYS A 256 -21.54 16.19 10.55
C LYS A 256 -22.65 15.51 11.34
N ALA A 257 -22.54 15.49 12.67
CA ALA A 257 -23.62 15.00 13.51
C ALA A 257 -24.90 15.73 13.07
N PRO A 258 -26.05 15.04 12.95
CA PRO A 258 -27.30 15.74 12.72
C PRO A 258 -27.45 16.76 13.83
N ALA A 259 -27.69 18.02 13.45
CA ALA A 259 -28.03 19.06 14.40
C ALA A 259 -29.25 18.55 15.19
N GLY A 260 -29.05 18.31 16.49
CA GLY A 260 -30.17 18.01 17.37
C GLY A 260 -31.14 19.18 17.37
N PRO A 261 -32.46 18.92 17.49
CA PRO A 261 -33.44 19.99 17.57
C PRO A 261 -33.19 20.79 18.85
N HIS A 262 -32.96 22.08 18.70
CA HIS A 262 -33.11 23.04 19.78
C HIS A 262 -34.60 23.10 20.14
N HIS A 263 -34.93 22.63 21.34
CA HIS A 263 -36.11 23.06 22.10
C HIS A 263 -35.62 23.90 23.27
#